data_AF-A0A7I4AX41-F1
#
_entry.id   AF-A0A7I4AX41-F1
#
_cell.length_a   1.000
_cell.length_b   1.000
_cell.length_c   1.000
_cell.angle_alpha   90.00
_cell.angle_beta   90.00
_cell.angle_gamma   90.00
#
_symmetry.space_group_name_H-M   'P 1'
#
loop_
_entity.id
_entity.type
_entity.pdbx_description
1 polymer ?
#
loop_
_entity_poly.entity_id
_entity_poly.type
_entity_poly.pdbx_seq_one_letter_code
_entity_poly.pdbx_strand_id
1 'polypeptide(L)'
;MGPRLLRPARLLSLAKYAKGRVLQEFDGSCRSSSIHYSDFVSILPALNQSLRHMHTENRGMLGTTVLCVRKDNKVIIIGDGQVTLGNEIIKPNVRKVRRLGANVIGGFAGGTADSFTLFERLETKLEEHSGQLTRAAVELAKAWRTDKFLRRLDAVMVVADAEISLTITGNGDVLEPYDGVIGIGSGGSYASAAARALIDLPDWGAEAIAKKAMKIAADCCIYTNHNFTIEQIEVAHTRSSEVIDQAASLSSTDPCTTST
;
A
#
# COMPACT_ATOMS: atom_id res chain seq x y z
N MET A 1 33.79 4.33 -29.81
CA MET A 1 32.78 4.99 -30.66
C MET A 1 31.88 5.83 -29.76
N GLY A 2 32.15 7.13 -29.66
CA GLY A 2 31.34 8.05 -28.84
C GLY A 2 30.09 8.54 -29.59
N PRO A 3 29.02 8.93 -28.89
CA PRO A 3 27.80 9.40 -29.51
C PRO A 3 28.06 10.71 -30.26
N ARG A 4 27.76 10.75 -31.56
CA ARG A 4 27.85 11.96 -32.38
C ARG A 4 26.82 12.97 -31.87
N LEU A 5 27.31 14.03 -31.22
CA LEU A 5 26.53 15.21 -30.86
C LEU A 5 25.81 15.74 -32.11
N LEU A 6 24.48 15.83 -32.03
CA LEU A 6 23.64 16.39 -33.09
C LEU A 6 24.03 17.86 -33.32
N ARG A 7 24.34 18.19 -34.58
CA ARG A 7 24.67 19.56 -35.00
C ARG A 7 23.51 20.51 -34.65
N PRO A 8 23.82 21.74 -34.18
CA PRO A 8 22.84 22.69 -33.62
C PRO A 8 21.64 23.02 -34.54
N ALA A 9 21.80 22.87 -35.86
CA ALA A 9 20.71 23.09 -36.81
C ALA A 9 19.53 22.10 -36.69
N ARG A 10 19.74 20.86 -36.23
CA ARG A 10 18.65 19.87 -36.06
C ARG A 10 17.84 20.10 -34.77
N LEU A 11 18.47 20.59 -33.71
CA LEU A 11 17.83 20.98 -32.45
C LEU A 11 16.85 22.16 -32.65
N LEU A 12 17.22 23.11 -33.49
CA LEU A 12 16.34 24.23 -33.88
C LEU A 12 15.10 23.78 -34.65
N SER A 13 15.18 22.70 -35.45
CA SER A 13 14.02 22.17 -36.17
C SER A 13 13.02 21.47 -35.23
N LEU A 14 13.52 20.72 -34.25
CA LEU A 14 12.70 20.05 -33.22
C LEU A 14 12.07 21.06 -32.25
N ALA A 15 12.80 22.10 -31.86
CA ALA A 15 12.26 23.18 -31.04
C ALA A 15 11.19 23.99 -31.78
N LYS A 16 11.35 24.24 -33.08
CA LYS A 16 10.30 24.85 -33.92
C LYS A 16 9.08 23.94 -34.07
N TYR A 17 9.27 22.63 -34.15
CA TYR A 17 8.19 21.65 -34.25
C TYR A 17 7.37 21.55 -32.94
N ALA A 18 8.02 21.64 -31.78
CA ALA A 18 7.34 21.74 -30.49
C ALA A 18 6.60 23.08 -30.31
N LYS A 19 7.17 24.19 -30.80
CA LYS A 19 6.56 25.52 -30.78
C LYS A 19 5.24 25.60 -31.58
N GLY A 20 5.12 24.84 -32.67
CA GLY A 20 3.91 24.80 -33.49
C GLY A 20 2.74 24.05 -32.86
N ARG A 21 2.99 23.11 -31.94
CA ARG A 21 1.95 22.24 -31.38
C ARG A 21 1.39 22.73 -30.03
N VAL A 22 2.18 23.46 -29.25
CA VAL A 22 1.75 24.02 -27.95
C VAL A 22 0.92 25.32 -28.11
N LEU A 23 1.06 26.03 -29.24
CA LEU A 23 0.34 27.28 -29.49
C LEU A 23 -1.06 27.11 -30.09
N GLN A 24 -1.54 25.87 -30.31
CA GLN A 24 -2.87 25.62 -30.90
C GLN A 24 -3.98 25.31 -29.88
N GLU A 25 -3.66 25.17 -28.59
CA GLU A 25 -4.65 24.85 -27.53
C GLU A 25 -4.87 25.99 -26.52
N PHE A 26 -4.24 27.15 -26.70
CA PHE A 26 -4.52 28.33 -25.87
C PHE A 26 -5.53 29.24 -26.56
N ASP A 27 -6.80 29.01 -26.20
CA ASP A 27 -7.91 29.86 -26.59
C ASP A 27 -7.74 31.30 -26.07
N GLY A 28 -8.25 32.25 -26.86
CA GLY A 28 -7.72 33.61 -26.92
C GLY A 28 -7.89 34.49 -25.68
N SER A 29 -6.78 34.99 -25.14
CA SER A 29 -6.58 36.43 -24.85
C SER A 29 -5.16 36.66 -24.36
N CYS A 30 -4.21 37.00 -25.25
CA CYS A 30 -3.02 37.69 -24.79
C CYS A 30 -2.43 38.51 -25.93
N ARG A 31 -2.46 39.83 -25.76
CA ARG A 31 -1.92 40.81 -26.69
C ARG A 31 -0.41 40.65 -26.81
N SER A 32 0.08 40.95 -28.01
CA SER A 32 1.47 40.91 -28.45
C SER A 32 2.49 41.39 -27.41
N SER A 33 3.26 40.45 -26.86
CA SER A 33 4.60 40.71 -26.35
C SER A 33 5.57 39.81 -27.10
N SER A 34 6.48 40.44 -27.85
CA SER A 34 7.50 39.77 -28.64
C SER A 34 8.47 39.04 -27.72
N ILE A 35 8.33 37.72 -27.59
CA ILE A 35 9.25 36.89 -26.80
C ILE A 35 10.60 36.86 -27.52
N HIS A 36 11.62 37.50 -26.94
CA HIS A 36 12.97 37.56 -27.51
C HIS A 36 13.74 36.26 -27.22
N TYR A 37 14.68 35.88 -28.09
CA TYR A 37 15.50 34.67 -27.94
C TYR A 37 16.29 34.63 -26.61
N SER A 38 16.64 35.80 -26.07
CA SER A 38 17.27 35.96 -24.75
C SER A 38 16.41 35.44 -23.60
N ASP A 39 15.08 35.53 -23.72
CA ASP A 39 14.14 35.08 -22.69
C ASP A 39 14.03 33.55 -22.66
N PHE A 40 14.33 32.88 -23.77
CA PHE A 40 14.40 31.42 -23.85
C PHE A 40 15.71 30.87 -23.24
N VAL A 41 16.81 31.64 -23.37
CA VAL A 41 18.12 31.29 -22.81
C VAL A 41 18.17 31.46 -21.29
N SER A 42 17.38 32.38 -20.72
CA SER A 42 17.24 32.52 -19.27
C SER A 42 16.38 31.43 -18.62
N ILE A 43 15.46 30.81 -19.37
CA ILE A 43 14.64 29.69 -18.90
C ILE A 43 15.37 28.34 -19.06
N LEU A 44 16.31 28.22 -20.01
CA LEU A 44 17.09 27.01 -20.28
C LEU A 44 17.81 26.40 -19.04
N PRO A 45 18.40 27.18 -18.12
CA PRO A 45 18.93 26.66 -16.86
C PRO A 45 17.86 26.07 -15.94
N ALA A 46 16.71 26.74 -15.81
CA ALA A 46 15.59 26.26 -15.00
C ALA A 46 14.96 25.00 -15.61
N LEU A 47 14.82 24.96 -16.94
CA LEU A 47 14.34 23.79 -17.67
C LEU A 47 15.34 22.63 -17.60
N ASN A 48 16.65 22.91 -17.64
CA ASN A 48 17.69 21.91 -17.38
C ASN A 48 17.70 21.46 -15.92
N GLN A 49 17.39 22.33 -14.95
CA GLN A 49 17.30 21.97 -13.54
C GLN A 49 16.09 21.07 -13.27
N SER A 50 14.94 21.36 -13.90
CA SER A 50 13.74 20.52 -13.87
C SER A 50 13.93 19.21 -14.65
N LEU A 51 14.60 19.22 -15.82
CA LEU A 51 14.92 18.00 -16.58
C LEU A 51 15.98 17.13 -15.87
N ARG A 52 16.93 17.74 -15.16
CA ARG A 52 17.88 17.03 -14.30
C ARG A 52 17.22 16.46 -13.04
N HIS A 53 16.17 17.10 -12.52
CA HIS A 53 15.33 16.54 -11.45
C HIS A 53 14.49 15.35 -11.92
N MET A 54 14.26 15.18 -13.22
CA MET A 54 13.52 14.02 -13.74
C MET A 54 14.39 12.76 -13.96
N HIS A 55 15.72 12.89 -13.94
CA HIS A 55 16.61 11.75 -14.11
C HIS A 55 17.51 11.60 -12.87
N THR A 56 17.33 10.49 -12.18
CA THR A 56 18.12 10.01 -11.02
C THR A 56 17.75 10.61 -9.66
N GLU A 57 16.46 10.55 -9.30
CA GLU A 57 16.12 10.16 -7.93
C GLU A 57 16.88 8.86 -7.65
N ASN A 58 17.65 8.81 -6.57
CA ASN A 58 18.30 7.59 -6.10
C ASN A 58 17.19 6.64 -5.63
N ARG A 59 16.49 6.03 -6.58
CA ARG A 59 15.34 5.16 -6.33
C ARG A 59 15.88 3.96 -5.58
N GLY A 60 15.74 4.03 -4.25
CA GLY A 60 15.98 2.90 -3.36
C GLY A 60 15.18 1.69 -3.81
N MET A 61 15.38 0.56 -3.15
CA MET A 61 14.69 -0.67 -3.51
C MET A 61 13.16 -0.48 -3.39
N LEU A 62 12.45 -0.49 -4.52
CA LEU A 62 11.01 -0.33 -4.63
C LEU A 62 10.33 -1.70 -4.62
N GLY A 63 9.19 -1.79 -3.93
CA GLY A 63 8.43 -3.02 -3.73
C GLY A 63 8.47 -3.51 -2.28
N THR A 64 7.54 -4.33 -1.82
CA THR A 64 6.41 -4.96 -2.52
C THR A 64 5.12 -4.22 -2.17
N THR A 65 4.06 -4.53 -2.89
CA THR A 65 2.67 -4.18 -2.56
C THR A 65 2.12 -5.21 -1.59
N VAL A 66 1.51 -4.75 -0.51
CA VAL A 66 0.82 -5.59 0.46
C VAL A 66 -0.57 -5.01 0.70
N LEU A 67 -1.57 -5.89 0.76
CA LEU A 67 -2.95 -5.55 1.03
C LEU A 67 -3.46 -6.43 2.19
N CYS A 68 -4.06 -5.79 3.19
CA CYS A 68 -4.85 -6.43 4.23
C CYS A 68 -6.33 -6.17 3.97
N VAL A 69 -7.14 -7.23 4.02
CA VAL A 69 -8.60 -7.16 3.92
C VAL A 69 -9.18 -7.94 5.10
N ARG A 70 -9.93 -7.24 5.94
CA ARG A 70 -10.78 -7.81 6.99
C ARG A 70 -12.23 -7.75 6.50
N LYS A 71 -12.87 -8.91 6.36
CA LYS A 71 -14.28 -9.01 6.03
C LYS A 71 -14.88 -10.26 6.66
N ASP A 72 -16.06 -10.13 7.24
CA ASP A 72 -16.78 -11.19 7.95
C ASP A 72 -15.87 -11.83 9.02
N ASN A 73 -15.73 -13.15 8.98
CA ASN A 73 -14.92 -13.93 9.92
C ASN A 73 -13.52 -14.25 9.39
N LYS A 74 -13.00 -13.47 8.43
CA LYS A 74 -11.67 -13.72 7.84
C LYS A 74 -10.84 -12.45 7.69
N VAL A 75 -9.55 -12.59 8.00
CA VAL A 75 -8.54 -11.56 7.77
C VAL A 75 -7.50 -12.13 6.84
N ILE A 76 -7.25 -11.43 5.74
CA ILE A 76 -6.32 -11.84 4.69
C ILE A 76 -5.26 -10.77 4.54
N ILE A 77 -3.99 -11.17 4.60
CA ILE A 77 -2.87 -10.35 4.13
C ILE A 77 -2.30 -11.01 2.89
N ILE A 78 -2.29 -10.27 1.79
CA ILE A 78 -1.74 -10.69 0.51
C ILE A 78 -0.62 -9.73 0.12
N GLY A 79 0.45 -10.25 -0.46
CA GLY A 79 1.55 -9.43 -0.97
C GLY A 79 2.09 -9.98 -2.27
N ASP A 80 2.56 -9.08 -3.14
CA ASP A 80 3.27 -9.49 -4.35
C ASP A 80 4.76 -9.77 -4.06
N GLY A 81 5.45 -10.34 -5.05
CA GLY A 81 6.84 -10.77 -4.91
C GLY A 81 7.87 -9.88 -5.59
N GLN A 82 7.47 -8.78 -6.24
CA GLN A 82 8.38 -7.97 -7.04
C GLN A 82 9.24 -7.05 -6.17
N VAL A 83 10.55 -7.12 -6.40
CA VAL A 83 11.52 -6.15 -5.91
C VAL A 83 12.27 -5.56 -7.09
N THR A 84 12.19 -4.24 -7.20
CA THR A 84 12.77 -3.44 -8.27
C THR A 84 13.82 -2.50 -7.69
N LEU A 85 14.99 -2.42 -8.31
CA LEU A 85 16.02 -1.44 -7.97
C LEU A 85 16.29 -0.56 -9.19
N GLY A 86 16.11 0.74 -9.04
CA GLY A 86 16.14 1.66 -10.17
C GLY A 86 15.06 1.31 -11.21
N ASN A 87 15.49 0.75 -12.33
CA ASN A 87 14.64 0.37 -13.45
C ASN A 87 14.65 -1.14 -13.74
N GLU A 88 15.30 -1.95 -12.89
CA GLU A 88 15.48 -3.38 -13.09
C GLU A 88 14.79 -4.20 -12.00
N ILE A 89 14.10 -5.27 -12.40
CA ILE A 89 13.53 -6.24 -11.45
C ILE A 89 14.65 -7.15 -10.97
N ILE A 90 15.03 -7.02 -9.70
CA ILE A 90 16.06 -7.88 -9.09
C ILE A 90 15.49 -9.27 -8.79
N LYS A 91 14.28 -9.31 -8.23
CA LYS A 91 13.66 -10.56 -7.77
C LYS A 91 12.15 -10.50 -7.93
N PRO A 92 11.52 -11.50 -8.58
CA PRO A 92 10.07 -11.52 -8.79
C PRO A 92 9.29 -12.33 -7.73
N ASN A 93 9.96 -12.97 -6.78
CA ASN A 93 9.36 -13.95 -5.85
C ASN A 93 9.77 -13.76 -4.39
N VAL A 94 9.86 -12.51 -3.94
CA VAL A 94 10.09 -12.22 -2.51
C VAL A 94 8.82 -12.51 -1.72
N ARG A 95 8.97 -13.10 -0.52
CA ARG A 95 7.87 -13.28 0.42
C ARG A 95 8.04 -12.27 1.55
N LYS A 96 7.24 -11.20 1.53
CA LYS A 96 7.22 -10.17 2.60
C LYS A 96 5.99 -10.25 3.50
N VAL A 97 5.16 -11.27 3.30
CA VAL A 97 4.03 -11.63 4.16
C VAL A 97 4.41 -12.86 4.95
N ARG A 98 4.11 -12.88 6.25
CA ARG A 98 4.36 -14.01 7.14
C ARG A 98 3.43 -14.01 8.34
N ARG A 99 3.34 -15.16 8.99
CA ARG A 99 2.75 -15.32 10.32
C ARG A 99 3.79 -15.02 11.41
N LEU A 100 3.34 -14.43 12.50
CA LEU A 100 4.11 -14.11 13.71
C LEU A 100 3.42 -14.80 14.89
N GLY A 101 4.12 -15.70 15.57
CA GLY A 101 3.51 -16.58 16.56
C GLY A 101 2.30 -17.36 16.01
N ALA A 102 1.27 -17.56 16.86
CA ALA A 102 0.09 -18.36 16.50
C ALA A 102 -0.99 -17.53 15.78
N ASN A 103 -1.27 -16.32 16.26
CA ASN A 103 -2.51 -15.60 15.98
C ASN A 103 -2.31 -14.23 15.29
N VAL A 104 -1.10 -13.92 14.82
CA VAL A 104 -0.82 -12.65 14.14
C VAL A 104 -0.27 -12.93 12.75
N ILE A 105 -0.77 -12.21 11.75
CA ILE A 105 -0.21 -12.17 10.41
C ILE A 105 0.27 -10.76 10.11
N GLY A 106 1.31 -10.64 9.29
CA GLY A 106 1.81 -9.34 8.91
C GLY A 106 2.45 -9.32 7.53
N GLY A 107 2.51 -8.13 6.95
CA GLY A 107 3.20 -7.85 5.70
C GLY A 107 3.99 -6.55 5.78
N PHE A 108 5.02 -6.46 4.95
CA PHE A 108 5.99 -5.37 4.99
C PHE A 108 6.26 -4.77 3.62
N ALA A 109 6.28 -3.44 3.52
CA ALA A 109 6.74 -2.71 2.35
C ALA A 109 8.02 -1.92 2.69
N GLY A 110 9.11 -2.23 1.99
CA GLY A 110 10.43 -1.64 2.24
C GLY A 110 11.58 -2.63 2.03
N GLY A 111 12.74 -2.33 2.63
CA GLY A 111 13.94 -3.17 2.54
C GLY A 111 13.74 -4.60 3.08
N THR A 112 14.28 -5.60 2.38
CA THR A 112 14.17 -7.01 2.81
C THR A 112 14.87 -7.25 4.15
N ALA A 113 16.02 -6.62 4.40
CA ALA A 113 16.74 -6.74 5.67
C ALA A 113 15.93 -6.13 6.82
N ASP A 114 15.34 -4.97 6.59
CA ASP A 114 14.55 -4.25 7.60
C ASP A 114 13.29 -5.03 8.00
N SER A 115 12.66 -5.69 7.02
CA SER A 115 11.54 -6.60 7.26
C SER A 115 11.91 -7.67 8.29
N PHE A 116 13.06 -8.33 8.14
CA PHE A 116 13.49 -9.37 9.08
C PHE A 116 13.58 -8.84 10.50
N THR A 117 14.32 -7.75 10.68
CA THR A 117 14.53 -7.13 11.99
C THR A 117 13.24 -6.63 12.64
N LEU A 118 12.35 -5.96 11.90
CA LEU A 118 11.15 -5.34 12.49
C LEU A 118 10.13 -6.38 12.94
N PHE A 119 9.98 -7.44 12.18
CA PHE A 119 9.10 -8.55 12.57
C PHE A 119 9.66 -9.36 13.74
N GLU A 120 10.99 -9.60 13.80
CA GLU A 120 11.62 -10.23 14.99
C GLU A 120 11.39 -9.37 16.24
N ARG A 121 11.58 -8.06 16.14
CA ARG A 121 11.29 -7.13 17.24
C ARG A 121 9.81 -7.14 17.63
N LEU A 122 8.90 -7.19 16.66
CA LEU A 122 7.47 -7.28 16.94
C LEU A 122 7.12 -8.58 17.66
N GLU A 123 7.70 -9.71 17.25
CA GLU A 123 7.50 -11.01 17.89
C GLU A 123 7.95 -10.97 19.36
N THR A 124 9.12 -10.39 19.64
CA THR A 124 9.56 -10.14 21.03
C THR A 124 8.54 -9.29 21.81
N LYS A 125 7.97 -8.23 21.21
CA LYS A 125 6.96 -7.39 21.87
C LYS A 125 5.62 -8.09 22.07
N LEU A 126 5.25 -9.02 21.18
CA LEU A 126 4.08 -9.85 21.36
C LEU A 126 4.26 -10.81 22.53
N GLU A 127 5.44 -11.40 22.69
CA GLU A 127 5.77 -12.25 23.84
C GLU A 127 5.73 -11.48 25.17
N GLU A 128 6.36 -10.29 25.22
CA GLU A 128 6.37 -9.41 26.41
C GLU A 128 4.96 -8.97 26.86
N HIS A 129 4.01 -8.88 25.92
CA HIS A 129 2.66 -8.38 26.17
C HIS A 129 1.57 -9.44 25.99
N SER A 130 1.94 -10.72 26.13
CA SER A 130 1.01 -11.85 26.13
C SER A 130 0.06 -11.87 24.91
N GLY A 131 0.59 -11.51 23.74
CA GLY A 131 -0.15 -11.52 22.48
C GLY A 131 -1.04 -10.30 22.22
N GLN A 132 -1.03 -9.27 23.06
CA GLN A 132 -1.80 -8.05 22.84
C GLN A 132 -1.22 -7.21 21.69
N LEU A 133 -1.79 -7.35 20.49
CA LEU A 133 -1.26 -6.74 19.26
C LEU A 133 -1.14 -5.21 19.36
N THR A 134 -2.20 -4.53 19.82
CA THR A 134 -2.19 -3.05 19.93
C THR A 134 -1.07 -2.55 20.83
N ARG A 135 -0.87 -3.21 21.98
CA ARG A 135 0.18 -2.82 22.93
C ARG A 135 1.58 -3.12 22.36
N ALA A 136 1.77 -4.30 21.78
CA ALA A 136 3.03 -4.66 21.13
C ALA A 136 3.38 -3.71 19.97
N ALA A 137 2.39 -3.32 19.16
CA ALA A 137 2.54 -2.37 18.06
C ALA A 137 2.97 -0.99 18.55
N VAL A 138 2.35 -0.47 19.61
CA VAL A 138 2.71 0.83 20.21
C VAL A 138 4.13 0.81 20.79
N GLU A 139 4.51 -0.25 21.51
CA GLU A 139 5.86 -0.36 22.05
C GLU A 139 6.92 -0.53 20.95
N LEU A 140 6.61 -1.26 19.88
CA LEU A 140 7.46 -1.32 18.70
C LEU A 140 7.62 0.06 18.07
N ALA A 141 6.53 0.81 17.89
CA ALA A 141 6.55 2.14 17.28
C ALA A 141 7.41 3.13 18.08
N LYS A 142 7.32 3.07 19.42
CA LYS A 142 8.20 3.83 20.33
C LYS A 142 9.67 3.44 20.14
N ALA A 143 9.97 2.13 20.13
CA ALA A 143 11.33 1.63 19.93
C ALA A 143 11.90 1.97 18.53
N TRP A 144 11.04 1.99 17.52
CA TRP A 144 11.42 2.36 16.15
C TRP A 144 11.85 3.83 16.08
N ARG A 145 11.12 4.75 16.72
CA ARG A 145 11.47 6.19 16.74
C ARG A 145 12.78 6.49 17.45
N THR A 146 13.11 5.74 18.50
CA THR A 146 14.33 5.97 19.30
C THR A 146 15.57 5.37 18.64
N ASP A 147 15.42 4.33 17.82
CA ASP A 147 16.51 3.67 17.12
C ASP A 147 17.11 4.57 16.02
N LYS A 148 18.43 4.78 16.09
CA LYS A 148 19.18 5.65 15.16
C LYS A 148 19.11 5.18 13.71
N PHE A 149 19.05 3.87 13.49
CA PHE A 149 19.04 3.27 12.16
C PHE A 149 17.63 3.15 11.62
N LEU A 150 16.69 2.67 12.44
CA LEU A 150 15.34 2.38 11.95
C LEU A 150 14.52 3.63 11.61
N ARG A 151 14.75 4.77 12.28
CA ARG A 151 14.00 6.02 12.02
C ARG A 151 14.23 6.64 10.64
N ARG A 152 15.24 6.18 9.91
CA ARG A 152 15.56 6.64 8.54
C ARG A 152 14.95 5.76 7.46
N LEU A 153 14.25 4.70 7.86
CA LEU A 153 13.63 3.77 6.95
C LEU A 153 12.28 4.33 6.49
N ASP A 154 12.07 4.39 5.18
CA ASP A 154 10.78 4.70 4.55
C ASP A 154 9.82 3.49 4.57
N ALA A 155 10.01 2.60 5.55
CA ALA A 155 9.30 1.34 5.64
C ALA A 155 7.96 1.50 6.35
N VAL A 156 6.98 0.74 5.86
CA VAL A 156 5.64 0.62 6.43
C VAL A 156 5.32 -0.85 6.60
N MET A 157 4.75 -1.23 7.74
CA MET A 157 4.29 -2.59 7.99
C MET A 157 2.81 -2.62 8.33
N VAL A 158 2.17 -3.71 7.95
CA VAL A 158 0.78 -4.02 8.28
C VAL A 158 0.76 -5.29 9.08
N VAL A 159 0.01 -5.30 10.16
CA VAL A 159 -0.13 -6.44 11.08
C VAL A 159 -1.59 -6.59 11.46
N ALA A 160 -2.05 -7.82 11.62
CA ALA A 160 -3.43 -8.09 12.00
C ALA A 160 -3.53 -9.37 12.80
N ASP A 161 -4.46 -9.38 13.75
CA ASP A 161 -4.90 -10.57 14.49
C ASP A 161 -6.39 -10.84 14.20
N ALA A 162 -7.05 -11.62 15.05
CA ALA A 162 -8.48 -11.90 14.92
C ALA A 162 -9.37 -10.67 15.17
N GLU A 163 -8.91 -9.68 15.94
CA GLU A 163 -9.71 -8.55 16.42
C GLU A 163 -9.42 -7.26 15.64
N ILE A 164 -8.14 -6.91 15.48
CA ILE A 164 -7.70 -5.61 14.96
C ILE A 164 -6.70 -5.74 13.80
N SER A 165 -6.64 -4.72 12.95
CA SER A 165 -5.67 -4.58 11.86
C SER A 165 -4.98 -3.23 11.99
N LEU A 166 -3.65 -3.21 12.01
CA LEU A 166 -2.86 -2.02 12.28
C LEU A 166 -1.82 -1.77 11.19
N THR A 167 -1.59 -0.49 10.91
CA THR A 167 -0.46 0.01 10.13
C THR A 167 0.55 0.63 11.09
N ILE A 168 1.82 0.24 10.98
CA ILE A 168 2.91 0.80 11.76
C ILE A 168 3.94 1.42 10.81
N THR A 169 4.31 2.67 11.08
CA THR A 169 5.24 3.44 10.23
C THR A 169 6.58 3.66 10.95
N GLY A 170 7.64 3.94 10.18
CA GLY A 170 8.94 4.36 10.75
C GLY A 170 8.91 5.69 11.47
N ASN A 171 7.86 6.49 11.27
CA ASN A 171 7.58 7.68 12.07
C ASN A 171 7.00 7.33 13.44
N GLY A 172 6.73 6.05 13.74
CA GLY A 172 6.14 5.61 14.99
C GLY A 172 4.64 5.88 15.11
N ASP A 173 3.95 5.97 13.96
CA ASP A 173 2.50 6.01 13.94
C ASP A 173 1.95 4.59 14.01
N VAL A 174 0.85 4.41 14.76
CA VAL A 174 0.09 3.16 14.81
C VAL A 174 -1.35 3.51 14.45
N LEU A 175 -1.82 3.02 13.31
CA LEU A 175 -3.07 3.45 12.70
C LEU A 175 -3.96 2.26 12.38
N GLU A 176 -5.20 2.32 12.84
CA GLU A 176 -6.26 1.37 12.49
C GLU A 176 -7.09 1.92 11.31
N PRO A 177 -7.41 1.12 10.28
CA PRO A 177 -8.29 1.54 9.19
C PRO A 177 -9.75 1.55 9.66
N TYR A 178 -10.53 2.52 9.17
CA TYR A 178 -11.96 2.60 9.48
C TYR A 178 -12.81 1.53 8.76
N ASP A 179 -12.30 0.99 7.64
CA ASP A 179 -13.01 0.10 6.72
C ASP A 179 -12.41 -1.32 6.67
N GLY A 180 -11.44 -1.63 7.54
CA GLY A 180 -10.77 -2.93 7.56
C GLY A 180 -9.89 -3.21 6.34
N VAL A 181 -9.61 -2.21 5.50
CA VAL A 181 -8.76 -2.34 4.30
C VAL A 181 -7.49 -1.51 4.46
N ILE A 182 -6.34 -2.17 4.31
CA ILE A 182 -5.04 -1.50 4.37
C ILE A 182 -4.21 -1.88 3.15
N GLY A 183 -3.83 -0.91 2.33
CA GLY A 183 -2.88 -1.10 1.24
C GLY A 183 -1.59 -0.33 1.50
N ILE A 184 -0.45 -1.02 1.43
CA ILE A 184 0.89 -0.42 1.58
C ILE A 184 1.80 -0.79 0.40
N GLY A 185 2.88 -0.03 0.25
CA GLY A 185 3.87 -0.24 -0.80
C GLY A 185 3.51 0.42 -2.13
N SER A 186 4.29 0.07 -3.17
CA SER A 186 4.25 0.74 -4.48
C SER A 186 2.88 0.73 -5.14
N GLY A 187 2.14 -0.38 -5.05
CA GLY A 187 0.78 -0.53 -5.58
C GLY A 187 -0.31 -0.45 -4.53
N GLY A 188 -0.01 -0.02 -3.29
CA GLY A 188 -0.93 -0.09 -2.15
C GLY A 188 -2.22 0.72 -2.36
N SER A 189 -2.12 1.88 -3.02
CA SER A 189 -3.28 2.73 -3.34
C SER A 189 -4.22 2.07 -4.35
N TYR A 190 -3.69 1.44 -5.41
CA TYR A 190 -4.49 0.70 -6.38
C TYR A 190 -5.18 -0.51 -5.73
N ALA A 191 -4.45 -1.26 -4.92
CA ALA A 191 -4.97 -2.44 -4.23
C ALA A 191 -6.07 -2.07 -3.23
N SER A 192 -5.86 -1.04 -2.40
CA SER A 192 -6.86 -0.60 -1.41
C SER A 192 -8.10 0.01 -2.07
N ALA A 193 -7.95 0.81 -3.13
CA ALA A 193 -9.08 1.35 -3.88
C ALA A 193 -9.91 0.23 -4.53
N ALA A 194 -9.26 -0.76 -5.15
CA ALA A 194 -9.95 -1.91 -5.73
C ALA A 194 -10.64 -2.77 -4.67
N ALA A 195 -9.99 -3.02 -3.52
CA ALA A 195 -10.58 -3.78 -2.44
C ALA A 195 -11.82 -3.08 -1.86
N ARG A 196 -11.76 -1.76 -1.64
CA ARG A 196 -12.91 -0.95 -1.19
C ARG A 196 -14.07 -1.00 -2.16
N ALA A 197 -13.82 -0.95 -3.46
CA ALA A 197 -14.88 -1.07 -4.46
C ALA A 197 -15.55 -2.46 -4.47
N LEU A 198 -14.86 -3.50 -3.99
CA LEU A 198 -15.34 -4.88 -3.99
C LEU A 198 -15.90 -5.32 -2.62
N ILE A 199 -15.63 -4.58 -1.54
CA ILE A 199 -15.95 -5.03 -0.17
C ILE A 199 -17.45 -5.12 0.07
N ASP A 200 -18.22 -4.20 -0.52
CA ASP A 200 -19.68 -4.13 -0.40
C ASP A 200 -20.42 -5.12 -1.30
N LEU A 201 -19.70 -5.85 -2.17
CA LEU A 201 -20.35 -6.82 -3.05
C LEU A 201 -20.83 -8.04 -2.26
N PRO A 202 -22.10 -8.45 -2.44
CA PRO A 202 -22.62 -9.69 -1.87
C PRO A 202 -21.88 -10.89 -2.49
N ASP A 203 -21.74 -11.98 -1.73
CA ASP A 203 -21.09 -13.25 -2.14
C ASP A 203 -19.57 -13.21 -2.34
N TRP A 204 -18.92 -12.05 -2.14
CA TRP A 204 -17.46 -11.93 -2.23
C TRP A 204 -16.80 -12.10 -0.87
N GLY A 205 -16.11 -13.23 -0.67
CA GLY A 205 -15.30 -13.47 0.52
C GLY A 205 -13.99 -12.66 0.55
N ALA A 206 -13.43 -12.46 1.75
CA ALA A 206 -12.21 -11.66 1.97
C ALA A 206 -11.04 -12.06 1.05
N GLU A 207 -10.80 -13.36 0.87
CA GLU A 207 -9.71 -13.87 0.03
C GLU A 207 -9.92 -13.58 -1.46
N ALA A 208 -11.16 -13.71 -1.94
CA ALA A 208 -11.51 -13.43 -3.33
C ALA A 208 -11.34 -11.94 -3.64
N ILE A 209 -11.76 -11.07 -2.71
CA ILE A 209 -11.56 -9.62 -2.78
C ILE A 209 -10.06 -9.31 -2.83
N ALA A 210 -9.28 -9.84 -1.88
CA ALA A 210 -7.85 -9.59 -1.78
C ALA A 210 -7.11 -10.00 -3.07
N LYS A 211 -7.39 -11.19 -3.61
CA LYS A 211 -6.82 -11.68 -4.88
C LYS A 211 -7.20 -10.80 -6.06
N LYS A 212 -8.48 -10.43 -6.19
CA LYS A 212 -8.97 -9.61 -7.31
C LYS A 212 -8.38 -8.20 -7.26
N ALA A 213 -8.33 -7.59 -6.08
CA ALA A 213 -7.76 -6.28 -5.86
C ALA A 213 -6.25 -6.24 -6.16
N MET A 214 -5.50 -7.25 -5.70
CA MET A 214 -4.07 -7.36 -6.01
C MET A 214 -3.80 -7.60 -7.49
N LYS A 215 -4.65 -8.36 -8.18
CA LYS A 215 -4.56 -8.51 -9.63
C LYS A 215 -4.69 -7.18 -10.35
N ILE A 216 -5.70 -6.36 -9.98
CA ILE A 216 -5.88 -5.01 -10.53
C ILE A 216 -4.65 -4.15 -10.24
N ALA A 217 -4.12 -4.20 -9.02
CA ALA A 217 -2.91 -3.46 -8.66
C ALA A 217 -1.70 -3.87 -9.51
N ALA A 218 -1.55 -5.16 -9.81
CA ALA A 218 -0.47 -5.68 -10.67
C ALA A 218 -0.65 -5.31 -12.15
N ASP A 219 -1.89 -5.13 -12.62
CA ASP A 219 -2.18 -4.66 -13.97
C ASP A 219 -1.90 -3.15 -14.13
N CYS A 220 -2.02 -2.38 -13.03
CA CYS A 220 -1.84 -0.92 -13.05
C CYS A 220 -0.42 -0.46 -12.66
N CYS A 221 0.24 -1.14 -11.72
CA CYS A 221 1.50 -0.72 -11.13
C CYS A 221 2.69 -1.48 -11.72
N ILE A 222 3.64 -0.76 -12.32
CA ILE A 222 4.88 -1.33 -12.88
C ILE A 222 5.80 -1.98 -11.83
N TYR A 223 5.56 -1.72 -10.54
CA TYR A 223 6.33 -2.23 -9.40
C TYR A 223 5.59 -3.35 -8.64
N THR A 224 4.54 -3.92 -9.23
CA THR A 224 3.71 -4.96 -8.62
C THR A 224 3.51 -6.07 -9.64
N ASN A 225 3.80 -7.32 -9.29
CA ASN A 225 3.59 -8.45 -10.20
C ASN A 225 2.42 -9.34 -9.79
N HIS A 226 2.17 -10.38 -10.60
CA HIS A 226 1.09 -11.35 -10.40
C HIS A 226 1.48 -12.52 -9.48
N ASN A 227 2.66 -12.47 -8.85
CA ASN A 227 3.14 -13.55 -7.98
C ASN A 227 2.79 -13.24 -6.53
N PHE A 228 1.65 -13.75 -6.08
CA PHE A 228 1.11 -13.43 -4.78
C PHE A 228 1.43 -14.48 -3.71
N THR A 229 1.70 -14.02 -2.50
CA THR A 229 1.74 -14.83 -1.27
C THR A 229 0.61 -14.36 -0.36
N ILE A 230 -0.09 -15.30 0.27
CA ILE A 230 -1.27 -15.03 1.10
C ILE A 230 -1.05 -15.65 2.47
N GLU A 231 -1.36 -14.88 3.51
CA GLU A 231 -1.55 -15.35 4.88
C GLU A 231 -2.97 -15.01 5.34
N GLN A 232 -3.55 -15.91 6.14
CA GLN A 232 -4.93 -15.78 6.58
C GLN A 232 -5.14 -16.13 8.04
N ILE A 233 -6.10 -15.48 8.68
CA ILE A 233 -6.62 -15.81 10.00
C ILE A 233 -8.13 -16.00 9.89
N GLU A 234 -8.62 -17.07 10.51
CA GLU A 234 -10.04 -17.26 10.75
C GLU A 234 -10.41 -16.67 12.11
N VAL A 235 -11.40 -15.79 12.12
CA VAL A 235 -11.91 -15.15 13.33
C VAL A 235 -12.96 -16.08 13.93
N ALA A 236 -12.61 -16.76 15.02
CA ALA A 236 -13.56 -17.60 15.74
C ALA A 236 -14.64 -16.73 16.40
N HIS A 237 -15.90 -16.97 16.05
CA HIS A 237 -17.03 -16.34 16.72
C HIS A 237 -17.17 -16.94 18.12
N THR A 238 -16.94 -16.15 19.17
CA THR A 238 -17.53 -16.46 20.47
C THR A 238 -19.05 -16.35 20.29
N ARG A 239 -19.73 -17.48 20.43
CA ARG A 239 -21.14 -17.69 20.08
C ARG A 239 -22.06 -16.64 20.71
N SER A 240 -22.51 -15.68 19.92
CA SER A 240 -23.67 -14.83 20.21
C SER A 240 -24.95 -15.36 19.54
N SER A 241 -24.86 -16.44 18.75
CA SER A 241 -26.02 -17.08 18.11
C SER A 241 -26.83 -17.98 19.06
N GLU A 242 -26.26 -18.50 20.15
CA GLU A 242 -27.01 -19.34 21.11
C GLU A 242 -28.04 -18.52 21.93
N VAL A 243 -27.84 -17.21 22.09
CA VAL A 243 -28.77 -16.35 22.85
C VAL A 243 -30.02 -16.00 22.04
N ILE A 244 -29.90 -15.90 20.70
CA ILE A 244 -31.03 -15.56 19.83
C ILE A 244 -31.97 -16.77 19.67
N ASP A 245 -31.43 -17.99 19.55
CA ASP A 245 -32.23 -19.20 19.45
C ASP A 245 -32.93 -19.56 20.78
N GLN A 246 -32.28 -19.30 21.93
CA GLN A 246 -32.92 -19.48 23.23
C GLN A 246 -34.02 -18.45 23.50
N ALA A 247 -33.85 -17.18 23.09
CA ALA A 247 -34.88 -16.15 23.21
C ALA A 247 -36.11 -16.45 22.34
N ALA A 248 -35.92 -17.03 21.13
CA ALA A 248 -37.02 -17.46 20.28
C ALA A 248 -37.84 -18.60 20.93
N SER A 249 -37.19 -19.54 21.63
CA SER A 249 -37.86 -20.66 22.29
C SER A 249 -38.72 -20.26 23.52
N LEU A 250 -38.37 -19.17 24.20
CA LEU A 250 -39.09 -18.66 25.39
C LEU A 250 -40.26 -17.72 25.07
N SER A 251 -40.43 -17.33 23.80
CA SER A 251 -41.51 -16.43 23.36
C SER A 251 -42.79 -17.16 22.89
N SER A 252 -42.83 -18.50 22.96
CA SER A 252 -43.92 -19.33 22.42
C SER A 252 -44.93 -19.86 23.45
N THR A 253 -44.86 -19.45 24.72
CA THR A 253 -45.89 -19.78 25.72
C THR A 253 -46.83 -18.59 25.93
N ASP A 254 -47.94 -18.57 25.19
CA ASP A 254 -49.05 -17.65 25.40
C ASP A 254 -49.68 -17.88 26.79
N PRO A 255 -49.75 -16.86 27.68
CA PRO A 255 -50.51 -16.95 28.92
C PRO A 255 -51.96 -16.50 28.67
N CYS A 256 -52.71 -17.23 27.84
CA CYS A 256 -54.14 -16.93 27.68
C CYS A 256 -54.99 -18.14 27.24
N THR A 257 -55.13 -19.12 28.12
CA THR A 257 -56.32 -20.01 28.13
C THR A 257 -56.74 -20.29 29.56
N THR A 258 -57.48 -19.34 30.13
CA THR A 258 -58.37 -19.57 31.27
C THR A 258 -59.73 -18.98 30.93
N SER A 259 -60.79 -19.67 31.36
CA SER A 259 -62.24 -19.51 31.06
C SER A 259 -62.66 -20.20 29.75
N THR A 260 -63.65 -21.09 29.72
CA THR A 260 -64.79 -21.34 30.64
C THR A 260 -65.25 -22.79 30.50
#